data_AF-A0A931NX06-F1
#
_entry.id   AF-A0A931NX06-F1
#
_cell.length_a   1.000
_cell.length_b   1.000
_cell.length_c   1.000
_cell.angle_alpha   90.00
_cell.angle_beta   90.00
_cell.angle_gamma   90.00
#
_symmetry.space_group_name_H-M   'P 1'
#
loop_
_entity.id
_entity.type
_entity.pdbx_description
1 polymer ?
#
loop_
_entity_poly.entity_id
_entity_poly.type
_entity_poly.pdbx_seq_one_letter_code
_entity_poly.pdbx_strand_id
1 'polypeptide(L)'
;MSDSQRILNELKVAREQAARLLAALRETSALSGSSGPRDLYKKVTGQSSMERAVAAASRTLESYDRMIEEVQGGHVPDVVTMPSRSGAGRMTFAALYNARTA
;
A
#
# COMPACT_ATOMS: atom_id res chain seq x y z
N MET A 1 23.88 -6.44 -1.37
CA MET A 1 22.61 -6.97 -0.85
C MET A 1 21.81 -7.50 -2.03
N SER A 2 21.18 -8.66 -1.91
CA SER A 2 20.29 -9.19 -2.97
C SER A 2 19.06 -8.29 -3.12
N ASP A 3 18.57 -8.10 -4.35
CA ASP A 3 17.41 -7.25 -4.65
C ASP A 3 16.16 -7.69 -3.89
N SER A 4 15.98 -9.00 -3.67
CA SER A 4 14.90 -9.55 -2.84
C SER A 4 14.98 -9.08 -1.39
N GLN A 5 16.20 -8.97 -0.84
CA GLN A 5 16.41 -8.49 0.53
C GLN A 5 16.07 -7.00 0.67
N ARG A 6 16.34 -6.22 -0.38
CA ARG A 6 15.98 -4.80 -0.43
C ARG A 6 14.46 -4.63 -0.50
N ILE A 7 13.79 -5.36 -1.38
CA ILE A 7 12.32 -5.33 -1.52
C ILE A 7 11.63 -5.74 -0.21
N LEU A 8 12.12 -6.78 0.46
CA LEU A 8 11.59 -7.17 1.78
C LEU A 8 11.72 -6.07 2.82
N ASN A 9 12.85 -5.38 2.86
CA ASN A 9 13.05 -4.28 3.81
C ASN A 9 12.13 -3.09 3.49
N GLU A 10 11.99 -2.74 2.20
CA GLU A 10 11.06 -1.70 1.76
C GLU A 10 9.60 -2.04 2.10
N LEU A 11 9.17 -3.29 1.90
CA LEU A 11 7.84 -3.77 2.27
C LEU A 11 7.59 -3.71 3.78
N LYS A 12 8.58 -4.10 4.61
CA LYS A 12 8.47 -4.02 6.07
C LYS A 12 8.33 -2.58 6.54
N VAL A 13 9.10 -1.65 5.98
CA VAL A 13 8.99 -0.22 6.30
C VAL A 13 7.62 0.33 5.89
N ALA A 14 7.15 0.00 4.68
CA ALA A 14 5.83 0.43 4.21
C ALA A 14 4.70 -0.11 5.10
N ARG A 15 4.80 -1.39 5.52
CA ARG A 15 3.87 -2.01 6.48
C ARG A 15 3.85 -1.27 7.81
N GLU A 16 5.00 -0.94 8.38
CA GLU A 16 5.07 -0.19 9.64
C GLU A 16 4.44 1.20 9.52
N GLN A 17 4.67 1.90 8.41
CA GLN A 17 4.05 3.20 8.15
C GLN A 17 2.52 3.08 8.06
N ALA A 18 2.01 2.06 7.35
CA ALA A 18 0.58 1.78 7.27
C ALA A 18 -0.02 1.43 8.64
N ALA A 19 0.70 0.71 9.50
CA ALA A 19 0.27 0.38 10.87
C ALA A 19 0.17 1.64 11.74
N ARG A 20 1.15 2.54 11.65
CA ARG A 20 1.12 3.83 12.36
C ARG A 20 -0.04 4.70 11.89
N LEU A 21 -0.29 4.75 10.58
CA LEU A 21 -1.44 5.48 10.03
C LEU A 21 -2.77 4.91 10.55
N LEU A 22 -2.93 3.59 10.54
CA LEU A 22 -4.13 2.94 11.05
C LEU A 22 -4.35 3.24 12.55
N ALA A 23 -3.28 3.23 13.35
CA ALA A 23 -3.34 3.60 14.75
C ALA A 23 -3.80 5.05 14.95
N ALA A 24 -3.20 5.99 14.21
CA ALA A 24 -3.58 7.41 14.26
C ALA A 24 -5.04 7.64 13.83
N LEU A 25 -5.52 6.92 12.82
CA LEU A 25 -6.93 6.95 12.40
C LEU A 25 -7.86 6.42 13.50
N ARG A 26 -7.49 5.34 14.18
CA ARG A 26 -8.29 4.80 15.30
C ARG A 26 -8.33 5.77 16.47
N GLU A 27 -7.20 6.36 16.83
CA GLU A 27 -7.11 7.36 17.89
C GLU A 27 -7.96 8.60 17.60
N THR A 28 -7.84 9.17 16.40
CA THR A 28 -8.68 10.29 15.98
C THR A 28 -10.16 9.94 15.89
N SER A 29 -10.51 8.71 15.52
CA SER A 29 -11.91 8.25 15.54
C SER A 29 -12.48 8.17 16.96
N ALA A 30 -11.68 7.71 17.93
CA ALA A 30 -12.07 7.64 19.33
C ALA A 30 -12.24 9.03 19.96
N LEU A 31 -11.37 9.97 19.62
CA LEU A 31 -11.43 11.37 20.07
C LEU A 31 -12.60 12.14 19.45
N SER A 32 -12.99 11.81 18.22
CA SER A 32 -14.09 12.48 17.50
C SER A 32 -15.49 12.05 17.97
N GLY A 33 -15.58 11.07 18.88
CA GLY A 33 -16.84 10.54 19.40
C GLY A 33 -17.69 11.51 20.21
N SER A 34 -17.19 12.71 20.57
CA SER A 34 -17.91 13.63 21.47
C SER A 34 -18.51 14.87 20.81
N SER A 35 -17.96 15.44 19.72
CA SER A 35 -18.51 16.65 19.08
C SER A 35 -17.77 17.03 17.78
N GLY A 36 -17.49 16.06 16.89
CA GLY A 36 -16.86 16.35 15.60
C GLY A 36 -17.82 17.05 14.61
N PRO A 37 -17.31 17.92 13.71
CA PRO A 37 -18.13 18.54 12.66
C PRO A 37 -18.87 17.46 11.86
N ARG A 38 -20.17 17.66 11.63
CA ARG A 38 -21.08 16.72 10.95
C ARG A 38 -20.37 16.07 9.76
N ASP A 39 -20.19 14.76 9.82
CA ASP A 39 -19.66 13.97 8.72
C ASP A 39 -20.63 14.06 7.52
N LEU A 40 -20.33 14.98 6.60
CA LEU A 40 -21.13 15.21 5.39
C LEU A 40 -21.12 13.97 4.50
N TYR A 41 -20.06 13.17 4.55
CA TYR A 41 -19.96 11.93 3.80
C TYR A 41 -20.94 10.89 4.33
N LYS A 42 -21.07 10.77 5.65
CA LYS A 42 -22.11 9.94 6.29
C LYS A 42 -23.52 10.39 5.95
N LYS A 43 -23.75 11.70 5.88
CA LYS A 43 -25.06 12.25 5.49
C LYS A 43 -25.47 11.82 4.07
N VAL A 44 -24.52 11.72 3.14
CA VAL A 44 -24.80 11.41 1.73
C VAL A 44 -24.78 9.91 1.46
N THR A 45 -23.84 9.18 2.06
CA THR A 45 -23.56 7.77 1.72
C THR A 45 -24.04 6.77 2.77
N GLY A 46 -24.47 7.25 3.94
CA GLY A 46 -24.80 6.41 5.09
C GLY A 46 -23.60 5.86 5.85
N GLN A 47 -22.37 6.07 5.36
CA GLN A 47 -21.13 5.57 5.99
C GLN A 47 -20.17 6.71 6.32
N SER A 48 -19.46 6.61 7.44
CA SER A 48 -18.49 7.64 7.80
C SER A 48 -17.28 7.61 6.86
N SER A 49 -16.80 8.80 6.46
CA SER A 49 -15.52 8.92 5.75
C SER A 49 -14.38 8.30 6.57
N MET A 50 -14.46 8.45 7.90
CA MET A 50 -13.47 7.92 8.83
C MET A 50 -13.49 6.38 8.90
N GLU A 51 -14.69 5.78 8.96
CA GLU A 51 -14.86 4.32 8.92
C GLU A 51 -14.29 3.75 7.61
N ARG A 52 -14.52 4.41 6.48
CA ARG A 52 -13.93 4.01 5.19
C ARG A 52 -12.41 4.12 5.17
N ALA A 53 -11.86 5.18 5.73
CA ALA A 53 -10.40 5.35 5.82
C ALA A 53 -9.75 4.24 6.65
N VAL A 54 -10.33 3.89 7.81
CA VAL A 54 -9.88 2.78 8.66
C VAL A 54 -9.97 1.44 7.93
N ALA A 55 -11.09 1.17 7.25
CA ALA A 55 -11.27 -0.07 6.49
C ALA A 55 -10.33 -0.17 5.28
N ALA A 56 -10.04 0.95 4.60
CA ALA A 56 -9.06 0.99 3.52
C ALA A 56 -7.65 0.73 4.05
N ALA A 57 -7.23 1.42 5.10
CA ALA A 57 -5.90 1.24 5.70
C ALA A 57 -5.69 -0.19 6.23
N SER A 58 -6.72 -0.82 6.80
CA SER A 58 -6.66 -2.22 7.24
C SER A 58 -6.43 -3.19 6.07
N ARG A 59 -7.15 -3.01 4.95
CA ARG A 59 -6.94 -3.81 3.72
C ARG A 59 -5.56 -3.60 3.12
N THR A 60 -5.03 -2.38 3.19
CA THR A 60 -3.67 -2.09 2.71
C THR A 60 -2.62 -2.84 3.55
N LEU A 61 -2.79 -2.91 4.88
CA LEU A 61 -1.92 -3.71 5.74
C LEU A 61 -1.96 -5.20 5.39
N GLU A 62 -3.15 -5.76 5.20
CA GLU A 62 -3.31 -7.15 4.76
C GLU A 62 -2.61 -7.41 3.41
N SER A 63 -2.67 -6.44 2.50
CA SER A 63 -1.96 -6.53 1.23
C SER A 63 -0.44 -6.54 1.41
N TYR A 64 0.10 -5.72 2.32
CA TYR A 64 1.52 -5.74 2.64
C TYR A 64 1.94 -7.05 3.29
N ASP A 65 1.12 -7.60 4.20
CA ASP A 65 1.39 -8.90 4.83
C ASP A 65 1.48 -10.02 3.78
N ARG A 66 0.53 -10.08 2.83
CA ARG A 66 0.58 -11.04 1.71
C ARG A 66 1.83 -10.87 0.84
N MET A 67 2.18 -9.64 0.46
CA MET A 67 3.38 -9.39 -0.35
C MET A 67 4.67 -9.78 0.39
N ILE A 68 4.72 -9.58 1.72
CA ILE A 68 5.87 -10.02 2.52
C ILE A 68 5.96 -11.56 2.53
N GLU A 69 4.84 -12.26 2.71
CA GLU A 69 4.77 -13.73 2.67
C GLU A 69 5.19 -14.27 1.29
N GLU A 70 4.72 -13.67 0.20
CA GLU A 70 5.08 -14.05 -1.17
C GLU A 70 6.60 -13.93 -1.40
N VAL A 71 7.19 -12.79 -1.05
CA VAL A 71 8.63 -12.56 -1.22
C VAL A 71 9.47 -13.46 -0.31
N GLN A 72 9.01 -13.74 0.92
CA GLN A 72 9.66 -14.71 1.81
C GLN A 72 9.56 -16.14 1.30
N GLY A 73 8.45 -16.50 0.65
CA GLY A 73 8.23 -17.78 -0.02
C GLY A 73 9.07 -17.97 -1.29
N GLY A 74 9.92 -17.01 -1.64
CA GLY A 74 10.75 -17.05 -2.85
C GLY A 74 10.01 -16.63 -4.11
N HIS A 75 8.77 -16.17 -4.00
CA HIS A 75 8.01 -15.57 -5.09
C HIS A 75 8.21 -14.06 -5.05
N VAL A 76 9.16 -13.53 -5.82
CA VAL A 76 9.22 -12.09 -6.04
C VAL A 76 7.99 -11.74 -6.89
N PRO A 77 7.00 -10.99 -6.35
CA PRO A 77 5.84 -10.63 -7.14
C PRO A 77 6.33 -9.82 -8.33
N ASP A 78 5.89 -10.22 -9.52
CA ASP A 78 6.24 -9.55 -10.77
C ASP A 78 5.54 -8.19 -10.77
N VAL A 79 6.21 -7.18 -10.19
CA VAL A 79 5.63 -5.84 -9.99
C VAL A 79 5.49 -5.19 -11.37
N VAL A 80 4.26 -5.25 -11.89
CA VAL A 80 3.78 -4.57 -13.11
C VAL A 80 4.28 -5.20 -14.42
N THR A 81 3.71 -6.35 -14.79
CA THR A 81 3.50 -6.67 -16.21
C THR A 81 2.34 -5.81 -16.73
N MET A 82 2.62 -4.55 -17.11
CA MET A 82 1.71 -3.85 -18.01
C MET A 82 1.67 -4.63 -19.33
N PRO A 83 0.50 -5.00 -19.88
CA PRO A 83 0.44 -5.53 -21.22
C PRO A 83 0.85 -4.41 -22.19
N SER A 84 2.13 -4.41 -22.59
CA SER A 84 2.60 -3.57 -23.69
C SER A 84 1.81 -3.95 -24.94
N ARG A 85 0.90 -3.06 -25.35
CA ARG A 85 0.08 -3.22 -26.56
C ARG A 85 0.88 -2.98 -27.86
N SER A 86 2.20 -2.96 -27.78
CA SER A 86 3.09 -2.78 -28.93
C SER A 86 4.16 -3.86 -28.89
N GLY A 87 4.15 -4.73 -29.90
CA GLY A 87 5.12 -5.79 -30.08
C GLY A 87 6.50 -5.23 -30.37
N ALA A 88 7.32 -5.06 -29.33
CA ALA A 88 8.77 -5.14 -29.37
C ALA A 88 9.31 -4.97 -27.93
N GLY A 89 10.04 -5.97 -27.44
CA GLY A 89 10.90 -5.81 -26.27
C GLY A 89 10.28 -6.20 -24.93
N ARG A 90 10.69 -7.36 -24.41
CA ARG A 90 10.59 -7.71 -22.99
C ARG A 90 11.53 -6.78 -22.22
N MET A 91 11.00 -5.74 -21.59
CA MET A 91 11.79 -4.83 -20.74
C MET A 91 11.34 -5.02 -19.29
N THR A 92 12.14 -5.75 -18.52
CA THR A 92 12.08 -5.77 -17.06
C THR A 92 12.47 -4.39 -16.52
N PHE A 93 11.89 -3.95 -15.39
CA PHE A 93 12.13 -2.62 -14.78
C PHE A 93 13.61 -2.29 -14.53
N ALA A 94 14.47 -3.30 -14.37
CA ALA A 94 15.94 -3.15 -14.31
C ALA A 94 16.55 -2.45 -15.54
N ALA A 95 15.93 -2.56 -16.72
CA ALA A 95 16.42 -1.95 -17.96
C ALA A 95 16.10 -0.45 -18.06
N LEU A 96 15.05 0.03 -17.39
CA LEU A 96 14.64 1.44 -17.44
C LEU A 96 15.45 2.33 -16.49
N TYR A 97 16.02 1.78 -15.42
CA TYR A 97 16.77 2.59 -14.46
C TYR A 97 18.21 2.89 -14.89
N ASN A 98 18.82 2.03 -15.73
CA ASN A 98 20.17 2.27 -16.28
C ASN A 98 20.23 3.30 -17.42
N ALA A 99 19.08 3.70 -18.00
CA ALA A 99 19.04 4.66 -19.10
C ALA A 99 18.99 6.13 -18.64
N ARG A 100 18.91 6.40 -17.32
CA ARG A 100 18.83 7.76 -16.76
C ARG A 100 20.13 8.23 -16.09
N THR A 101 21.13 7.37 -16.01
CA THR A 101 22.43 7.66 -15.38
C THR A 101 23.62 7.45 -16.32
N ALA A 102 23.39 7.40 -17.64
CA ALA A 102 24.43 7.48 -18.66
C ALA A 102 24.28 8.77 -19.46
#